data_AF-A0A3D0DUY3-F1
#
_entry.id   AF-A0A3D0DUY3-F1
#
_cell.length_a   1.000
_cell.length_b   1.000
_cell.length_c   1.000
_cell.angle_alpha   90.00
_cell.angle_beta   90.00
_cell.angle_gamma   90.00
#
_symmetry.space_group_name_H-M   'P 1'
#
loop_
_entity.id
_entity.type
_entity.pdbx_description
1 polymer ?
#
loop_
_entity_poly.entity_id
_entity_poly.type
_entity_poly.pdbx_seq_one_letter_code
_entity_poly.pdbx_strand_id
1 'polypeptide(L)'
;MRRITQFHLEHVQALFLNERSRREGIRGSLSTPVAAISFAVFAFSSLSVEVDPERWRQASTLAIFVLGAAAAIALFASAWQVLMAEWLFVYHEPPRLVDLLDDVEGRSDAEEEAHVRAMLAASYAVAYERYLQGNAISARRRTWALRLILLSLLLQALAFVILPFHRAGW
;
A
#
# COMPACT_ATOMS: atom_id res chain seq x y z
N MET A 1 22.74 6.47 -33.88
CA MET A 1 22.66 5.99 -32.48
C MET A 1 23.26 7.03 -31.55
N ARG A 2 22.51 7.50 -30.54
CA ARG A 2 23.09 8.38 -29.50
C ARG A 2 24.06 7.55 -28.66
N ARG A 3 25.32 8.00 -28.54
CA ARG A 3 26.32 7.35 -27.69
C ARG A 3 25.93 7.55 -26.23
N ILE A 4 25.60 6.47 -25.53
CA ILE A 4 25.33 6.53 -24.09
C ILE A 4 26.66 6.72 -23.37
N THR A 5 26.81 7.86 -22.68
CA THR A 5 27.98 8.13 -21.87
C THR A 5 27.91 7.35 -20.56
N GLN A 6 29.07 7.08 -19.96
CA GLN A 6 29.13 6.46 -18.63
C GLN A 6 28.32 7.26 -17.59
N PHE A 7 28.38 8.60 -17.66
CA PHE A 7 27.59 9.48 -16.81
C PHE A 7 26.06 9.27 -16.97
N HIS A 8 25.58 9.03 -18.19
CA HIS A 8 24.15 8.75 -18.40
C HIS A 8 23.75 7.42 -17.78
N LEU A 9 24.58 6.38 -17.91
CA LEU A 9 24.34 5.09 -17.27
C LEU A 9 24.29 5.21 -15.74
N GLU A 10 25.28 5.87 -15.14
CA GLU A 10 25.35 6.11 -13.69
C GLU A 10 24.13 6.89 -13.18
N HIS A 11 23.70 7.92 -13.93
CA HIS A 11 22.53 8.70 -13.58
C HIS A 11 21.24 7.86 -13.57
N VAL A 12 20.99 7.08 -14.63
CA VAL A 12 19.78 6.24 -14.72
C VAL A 12 19.80 5.12 -13.68
N GLN A 13 20.98 4.55 -13.40
CA GLN A 13 21.16 3.58 -12.33
C GLN A 13 20.85 4.19 -10.95
N ALA A 14 21.31 5.41 -10.67
CA ALA A 14 21.02 6.10 -9.41
C ALA A 14 19.51 6.38 -9.24
N LEU A 15 18.82 6.80 -10.31
CA LEU A 15 17.36 6.99 -10.30
C LEU A 15 16.62 5.68 -9.99
N PHE A 16 17.04 4.58 -10.62
CA PHE A 16 16.48 3.26 -10.37
C PHE A 16 16.68 2.82 -8.91
N LEU A 17 17.91 2.93 -8.37
CA LEU A 17 18.23 2.53 -7.00
C LEU A 17 17.45 3.37 -5.97
N ASN A 18 17.28 4.66 -6.23
CA ASN A 18 16.49 5.54 -5.38
C ASN A 18 15.02 5.10 -5.32
N GLU A 19 14.39 4.83 -6.47
CA GLU A 19 13.00 4.35 -6.49
C GLU A 19 12.82 2.94 -5.91
N ARG A 20 13.83 2.06 -6.04
CA ARG A 20 13.85 0.77 -5.35
C ARG A 20 13.89 0.94 -3.83
N SER A 21 14.78 1.79 -3.32
CA SER A 21 14.87 2.09 -1.88
C SER A 21 13.54 2.66 -1.35
N ARG A 22 12.93 3.58 -2.12
CA ARG A 22 11.61 4.14 -1.80
C ARG A 22 10.53 3.06 -1.71
N ARG A 23 10.52 2.08 -2.62
CA ARG A 23 9.57 0.95 -2.58
C ARG A 23 9.73 0.12 -1.30
N GLU A 24 10.96 -0.20 -0.91
CA GLU A 24 11.24 -0.94 0.32
C GLU A 24 10.72 -0.18 1.55
N GLY A 25 10.90 1.15 1.59
CA GLY A 25 10.31 2.00 2.63
C GLY A 25 8.78 1.99 2.63
N ILE A 26 8.13 2.01 1.46
CA ILE A 26 6.66 1.92 1.39
C ILE A 26 6.18 0.55 1.87
N ARG A 27 6.85 -0.54 1.46
CA ARG A 27 6.49 -1.89 1.88
C ARG A 27 6.71 -2.10 3.38
N GLY A 28 7.83 -1.65 3.94
CA GLY A 28 8.11 -1.75 5.38
C GLY A 28 7.05 -1.06 6.25
N SER A 29 6.48 0.05 5.76
CA SER A 29 5.42 0.77 6.45
C SER A 29 4.01 0.14 6.37
N LEU A 30 3.83 -0.97 5.62
CA LEU A 30 2.54 -1.67 5.56
C LEU A 30 2.19 -2.41 6.86
N SER A 31 3.19 -2.67 7.70
CA SER A 31 2.99 -3.22 9.03
C SER A 31 2.09 -2.34 9.92
N THR A 32 2.20 -1.02 9.79
CA THR A 32 1.42 -0.04 10.59
C THR A 32 -0.08 -0.15 10.36
N PRO A 33 -0.63 -0.06 9.12
CA PRO A 33 -2.06 -0.23 8.90
C PRO A 33 -2.56 -1.63 9.28
N VAL A 34 -1.74 -2.68 9.10
CA VAL A 34 -2.12 -4.04 9.54
C VAL A 34 -2.31 -4.11 11.06
N ALA A 35 -1.36 -3.58 11.84
CA ALA A 35 -1.49 -3.52 13.29
C ALA A 35 -2.71 -2.70 13.73
N ALA A 36 -2.95 -1.57 13.06
CA ALA A 36 -4.10 -0.72 13.37
C ALA A 36 -5.45 -1.40 13.04
N ILE A 37 -5.50 -2.26 12.01
CA ILE A 37 -6.68 -3.12 11.75
C ILE A 37 -6.89 -4.08 12.93
N SER A 38 -5.85 -4.75 13.44
CA SER A 38 -5.97 -5.64 14.59
C SER A 38 -6.51 -4.93 15.84
N PHE A 39 -6.04 -3.71 16.12
CA PHE A 39 -6.58 -2.88 17.20
C PHE A 39 -8.05 -2.51 16.98
N ALA A 40 -8.43 -2.13 15.75
CA ALA A 40 -9.82 -1.81 15.43
C ALA A 40 -10.75 -3.03 15.56
N VAL A 41 -10.29 -4.23 15.19
CA VAL A 41 -11.05 -5.48 15.40
C VAL A 41 -11.23 -5.76 16.89
N PHE A 42 -10.18 -5.59 17.68
CA PHE A 42 -10.25 -5.78 19.13
C PHE A 42 -11.25 -4.81 19.78
N ALA A 43 -11.16 -3.52 19.47
CA ALA A 43 -12.10 -2.51 19.97
C ALA A 43 -13.56 -2.80 19.56
N PHE A 44 -13.76 -3.30 18.33
CA PHE A 44 -15.08 -3.73 17.86
C PHE A 44 -15.63 -4.91 18.67
N SER A 45 -14.77 -5.89 18.99
CA SER A 45 -15.14 -7.01 19.85
C SER A 45 -15.55 -6.54 21.24
N SER A 46 -14.84 -5.59 21.84
CA SER A 46 -15.23 -5.01 23.13
C SER A 46 -16.59 -4.30 23.06
N LEU A 47 -16.85 -3.54 22.00
CA LEU A 47 -18.13 -2.89 21.78
C LEU A 47 -19.28 -3.90 21.67
N SER A 48 -19.07 -5.01 20.96
CA SER A 48 -20.12 -6.02 20.75
C SER A 48 -20.61 -6.72 22.01
N VAL A 49 -19.76 -6.84 23.04
CA VAL A 49 -20.12 -7.47 24.32
C VAL A 49 -20.98 -6.54 25.18
N GLU A 50 -20.82 -5.23 24.99
CA GLU A 50 -21.48 -4.21 25.80
C GLU A 50 -22.84 -3.78 25.24
N VAL A 51 -23.14 -4.14 23.99
CA VAL A 51 -24.39 -3.78 23.32
C VAL A 51 -25.41 -4.89 23.52
N ASP A 52 -26.55 -4.50 24.09
CA ASP A 52 -27.72 -5.36 24.27
C ASP A 52 -28.61 -5.29 23.01
N PRO A 53 -28.70 -6.38 22.20
CA PRO A 53 -29.46 -6.36 20.95
C PRO A 53 -30.97 -6.33 21.17
N GLU A 54 -31.47 -6.68 22.36
CA GLU A 54 -32.91 -6.68 22.65
C GLU A 54 -33.50 -5.27 22.65
N ARG A 55 -32.64 -4.24 22.84
CA ARG A 55 -33.02 -2.82 22.92
C ARG A 55 -33.00 -2.10 21.58
N TRP A 56 -33.04 -2.80 20.45
CA TRP A 56 -32.89 -2.21 19.09
C TRP A 56 -33.86 -1.05 18.74
N ARG A 57 -34.98 -0.93 19.46
CA ARG A 57 -35.94 0.17 19.29
C ARG A 57 -35.48 1.49 19.92
N GLN A 58 -34.48 1.46 20.81
CA GLN A 58 -33.90 2.66 21.40
C GLN A 58 -33.03 3.38 20.37
N ALA A 59 -33.12 4.72 20.35
CA ALA A 59 -32.39 5.53 19.38
C ALA A 59 -30.87 5.38 19.56
N SER A 60 -30.41 5.23 20.81
CA SER A 60 -28.99 5.00 21.13
C SER A 60 -28.47 3.67 20.56
N THR A 61 -29.21 2.57 20.72
CA THR A 61 -28.84 1.27 20.16
C THR A 61 -28.76 1.30 18.64
N LEU A 62 -29.73 1.97 18.00
CA LEU A 62 -29.76 2.12 16.54
C LEU A 62 -28.57 2.96 16.04
N ALA A 63 -28.22 4.03 16.75
CA ALA A 63 -27.02 4.83 16.47
C ALA A 63 -25.74 4.00 16.60
N ILE A 64 -25.61 3.19 17.65
CA ILE A 64 -24.45 2.30 17.84
C ILE A 64 -24.36 1.27 16.70
N PHE A 65 -25.48 0.70 16.24
CA PHE A 65 -25.48 -0.23 15.11
C PHE A 65 -25.08 0.44 13.80
N VAL A 66 -25.59 1.64 13.51
CA VAL A 66 -25.21 2.38 12.30
C VAL A 66 -23.72 2.73 12.32
N LEU A 67 -23.21 3.23 13.46
CA LEU A 67 -21.79 3.55 13.63
C LEU A 67 -20.92 2.29 13.53
N GLY A 68 -21.35 1.18 14.14
CA GLY A 68 -20.67 -0.10 14.08
C GLY A 68 -20.61 -0.67 12.66
N ALA A 69 -21.73 -0.66 11.93
CA ALA A 69 -21.76 -1.10 10.54
C ALA A 69 -20.88 -0.22 9.64
N ALA A 70 -20.94 1.10 9.80
CA ALA A 70 -20.08 2.03 9.07
C ALA A 70 -18.59 1.81 9.40
N ALA A 71 -18.26 1.58 10.68
CA ALA A 71 -16.90 1.27 11.11
C ALA A 71 -16.39 -0.04 10.50
N ALA A 72 -17.22 -1.08 10.45
CA ALA A 72 -16.90 -2.36 9.83
C ALA A 72 -16.66 -2.21 8.33
N ILE A 73 -17.55 -1.50 7.60
CA ILE A 73 -17.37 -1.23 6.17
C ILE A 73 -16.06 -0.47 5.92
N ALA A 74 -15.77 0.57 6.71
CA ALA A 74 -14.52 1.31 6.61
C ALA A 74 -13.29 0.41 6.86
N LEU A 75 -13.39 -0.51 7.82
CA LEU A 75 -12.31 -1.45 8.15
C LEU A 75 -12.04 -2.45 7.01
N PHE A 76 -13.09 -3.05 6.45
CA PHE A 76 -12.97 -3.94 5.29
C PHE A 76 -12.45 -3.21 4.06
N ALA A 77 -12.94 -1.99 3.81
CA ALA A 77 -12.44 -1.15 2.74
C ALA A 77 -10.94 -0.85 2.93
N SER A 78 -10.49 -0.60 4.16
CA SER A 78 -9.06 -0.43 4.43
C SER A 78 -8.25 -1.69 4.15
N ALA A 79 -8.70 -2.85 4.66
CA ALA A 79 -8.03 -4.13 4.43
C ALA A 79 -7.89 -4.42 2.92
N TRP A 80 -8.94 -4.12 2.14
CA TRP A 80 -8.89 -4.20 0.68
C TRP A 80 -7.81 -3.29 0.07
N GLN A 81 -7.67 -2.04 0.53
CA GLN A 81 -6.61 -1.14 0.04
C GLN A 81 -5.21 -1.67 0.38
N VAL A 82 -5.01 -2.28 1.56
CA VAL A 82 -3.73 -2.89 1.96
C VAL A 82 -3.40 -4.09 1.06
N LEU A 83 -4.36 -4.98 0.83
CA LEU A 83 -4.19 -6.13 -0.07
C LEU A 83 -3.86 -5.68 -1.50
N MET A 84 -4.55 -4.65 -2.00
CA MET A 84 -4.26 -4.08 -3.32
C MET A 84 -2.87 -3.46 -3.39
N ALA A 85 -2.38 -2.83 -2.31
CA ALA A 85 -1.02 -2.28 -2.26
C ALA A 85 0.04 -3.40 -2.29
N GLU A 86 -0.13 -4.47 -1.52
CA GLU A 86 0.74 -5.66 -1.58
C GLU A 86 0.68 -6.35 -2.94
N TRP A 87 -0.50 -6.53 -3.51
CA TRP A 87 -0.67 -7.12 -4.83
C TRP A 87 0.08 -6.31 -5.90
N LEU A 88 -0.02 -4.97 -5.86
CA LEU A 88 0.73 -4.12 -6.77
C LEU A 88 2.25 -4.26 -6.60
N PHE A 89 2.72 -4.48 -5.36
CA PHE A 89 4.13 -4.78 -5.09
C PHE A 89 4.58 -6.17 -5.55
N VAL A 90 3.70 -7.15 -5.67
CA VAL A 90 4.07 -8.45 -6.24
C VAL A 90 4.12 -8.37 -7.77
N TYR A 91 3.15 -7.69 -8.40
CA TYR A 91 3.00 -7.74 -9.86
C TYR A 91 3.77 -6.65 -10.64
N HIS A 92 4.22 -5.56 -10.00
CA HIS A 92 5.05 -4.52 -10.65
C HIS A 92 6.55 -4.67 -10.37
N GLU A 93 7.03 -5.88 -10.08
CA GLU A 93 8.47 -6.14 -10.05
C GLU A 93 9.01 -6.19 -11.50
N PRO A 94 10.00 -5.36 -11.87
CA PRO A 94 10.53 -5.40 -13.22
C PRO A 94 11.30 -6.72 -13.46
N PRO A 95 11.39 -7.16 -14.73
CA PRO A 95 12.13 -8.36 -15.09
C PRO A 95 13.59 -8.27 -14.64
N ARG A 96 14.19 -9.43 -14.31
CA ARG A 96 15.59 -9.48 -13.84
C ARG A 96 16.49 -9.13 -15.01
N LEU A 97 17.44 -8.21 -14.80
CA LEU A 97 18.40 -7.75 -15.81
C LEU A 97 19.26 -8.88 -16.40
N VAL A 98 19.39 -10.00 -15.68
CA VAL A 98 20.11 -11.21 -16.14
C VAL A 98 19.45 -11.82 -17.37
N ASP A 99 18.12 -11.72 -17.51
CA ASP A 99 17.37 -12.34 -18.61
C ASP A 99 17.53 -11.58 -19.95
N LEU A 100 18.18 -10.41 -19.96
CA LEU A 100 18.36 -9.55 -21.14
C LEU A 100 19.77 -9.62 -21.73
N LEU A 101 20.71 -10.30 -21.06
CA LEU A 101 22.13 -10.33 -21.44
C LEU A 101 22.53 -11.54 -22.29
N ASP A 102 21.64 -12.53 -22.46
CA ASP A 102 21.97 -13.81 -23.10
C ASP A 102 22.09 -13.77 -24.64
N ASP A 103 21.82 -12.62 -25.29
CA ASP A 103 21.66 -12.52 -26.75
C ASP A 103 22.81 -11.80 -27.49
N VAL A 104 24.01 -11.69 -26.89
CA VAL A 104 25.11 -10.85 -27.41
C VAL A 104 26.36 -11.68 -27.75
N GLU A 105 26.26 -12.65 -28.67
CA GLU A 105 27.45 -13.31 -29.25
C GLU A 105 27.81 -12.68 -30.63
N GLY A 106 29.07 -12.24 -30.79
CA GLY A 106 29.67 -11.96 -32.12
C GLY A 106 29.98 -10.50 -32.51
N ARG A 107 30.19 -9.56 -31.56
CA ARG A 107 30.59 -8.16 -31.84
C ARG A 107 32.03 -7.86 -31.45
N SER A 108 32.59 -6.75 -31.93
CA SER A 108 33.91 -6.28 -31.46
C SER A 108 33.81 -5.71 -30.04
N ASP A 109 34.84 -5.88 -29.21
CA ASP A 109 34.85 -5.51 -27.78
C ASP A 109 34.32 -4.09 -27.51
N ALA A 110 34.69 -3.11 -28.34
CA ALA A 110 34.28 -1.71 -28.17
C ALA A 110 32.80 -1.45 -28.56
N GLU A 111 32.28 -2.19 -29.52
CA GLU A 111 30.88 -2.13 -29.94
C GLU A 111 29.98 -2.92 -29.00
N GLU A 112 30.50 -4.01 -28.46
CA GLU A 112 29.87 -4.81 -27.41
C GLU A 112 29.71 -3.99 -26.13
N GLU A 113 30.77 -3.34 -25.63
CA GLU A 113 30.68 -2.45 -24.47
C GLU A 113 29.65 -1.33 -24.67
N ALA A 114 29.66 -0.68 -25.83
CA ALA A 114 28.72 0.39 -26.13
C ALA A 114 27.27 -0.12 -26.19
N HIS A 115 27.06 -1.33 -26.70
CA HIS A 115 25.76 -1.97 -26.76
C HIS A 115 25.26 -2.39 -25.39
N VAL A 116 26.10 -3.03 -24.58
CA VAL A 116 25.77 -3.43 -23.20
C VAL A 116 25.41 -2.20 -22.37
N ARG A 117 26.18 -1.10 -22.45
CA ARG A 117 25.85 0.15 -21.76
C ARG A 117 24.51 0.73 -22.22
N ALA A 118 24.23 0.67 -23.52
CA ALA A 118 22.96 1.15 -24.06
C ALA A 118 21.78 0.32 -23.57
N MET A 119 21.95 -1.01 -23.56
CA MET A 119 20.95 -1.95 -23.08
C MET A 119 20.69 -1.79 -21.58
N LEU A 120 21.75 -1.74 -20.75
CA LEU A 120 21.61 -1.52 -19.31
C LEU A 120 20.92 -0.20 -18.99
N ALA A 121 21.30 0.89 -19.65
CA ALA A 121 20.65 2.18 -19.44
C ALA A 121 19.16 2.14 -19.85
N ALA A 122 18.83 1.47 -20.95
CA ALA A 122 17.43 1.28 -21.35
C ALA A 122 16.66 0.41 -20.35
N SER A 123 17.24 -0.68 -19.85
CA SER A 123 16.63 -1.55 -18.84
C SER A 123 16.41 -0.82 -17.53
N TYR A 124 17.39 -0.03 -17.06
CA TYR A 124 17.22 0.79 -15.86
C TYR A 124 16.15 1.89 -16.05
N ALA A 125 16.06 2.50 -17.24
CA ALA A 125 15.04 3.50 -17.53
C ALA A 125 13.63 2.90 -17.51
N VAL A 126 13.43 1.75 -18.17
CA VAL A 126 12.15 1.03 -18.17
C VAL A 126 11.77 0.58 -16.76
N ALA A 127 12.74 0.04 -16.01
CA ALA A 127 12.52 -0.37 -14.62
C ALA A 127 12.17 0.83 -13.74
N TYR A 128 12.86 1.96 -13.88
CA TYR A 128 12.57 3.20 -13.17
C TYR A 128 11.13 3.67 -13.41
N GLU A 129 10.66 3.73 -14.66
CA GLU A 129 9.29 4.14 -14.97
C GLU A 129 8.25 3.22 -14.33
N ARG A 130 8.48 1.91 -14.38
CA ARG A 130 7.64 0.89 -13.73
C ARG A 130 7.59 1.07 -12.22
N TYR A 131 8.74 1.28 -11.58
CA TYR A 131 8.83 1.54 -10.14
C TYR A 131 8.13 2.84 -9.76
N LEU A 132 8.32 3.92 -10.52
CA LEU A 132 7.72 5.23 -10.25
C LEU A 132 6.19 5.15 -10.26
N GLN A 133 5.62 4.52 -11.30
CA GLN A 133 4.17 4.33 -11.42
C GLN A 133 3.62 3.44 -10.30
N GLY A 134 4.28 2.31 -10.02
CA GLY A 134 3.89 1.40 -8.95
C GLY A 134 3.96 2.06 -7.57
N ASN A 135 5.05 2.77 -7.28
CA ASN A 135 5.25 3.47 -6.01
C ASN A 135 4.19 4.56 -5.78
N ALA A 136 3.84 5.34 -6.81
CA ALA A 136 2.82 6.38 -6.71
C ALA A 136 1.44 5.80 -6.36
N ILE A 137 1.03 4.72 -7.04
CA ILE A 137 -0.25 4.06 -6.79
C ILE A 137 -0.25 3.39 -5.41
N SER A 138 0.79 2.63 -5.06
CA SER A 138 0.90 1.98 -3.76
C SER A 138 0.91 2.97 -2.59
N ALA A 139 1.61 4.10 -2.72
CA ALA A 139 1.60 5.16 -1.72
C ALA A 139 0.20 5.77 -1.54
N ARG A 140 -0.54 5.98 -2.64
CA ARG A 140 -1.93 6.47 -2.59
C ARG A 140 -2.84 5.46 -1.90
N ARG A 141 -2.75 4.17 -2.24
CA ARG A 141 -3.52 3.07 -1.63
C ARG A 141 -3.25 2.97 -0.13
N ARG A 142 -1.98 3.01 0.29
CA ARG A 142 -1.56 3.04 1.69
C ARG A 142 -2.17 4.23 2.45
N THR A 143 -2.14 5.42 1.86
CA THR A 143 -2.70 6.62 2.50
C THR A 143 -4.23 6.50 2.66
N TRP A 144 -4.93 5.94 1.67
CA TRP A 144 -6.35 5.66 1.78
C TRP A 144 -6.67 4.60 2.84
N ALA A 145 -5.87 3.54 2.94
CA ALA A 145 -6.00 2.53 3.99
C ALA A 145 -5.93 3.18 5.39
N LEU A 146 -4.92 4.01 5.63
CA LEU A 146 -4.77 4.73 6.91
C LEU A 146 -5.97 5.64 7.21
N ARG A 147 -6.45 6.40 6.21
CA ARG A 147 -7.64 7.26 6.39
C ARG A 147 -8.88 6.46 6.76
N LEU A 148 -9.10 5.31 6.12
CA LEU A 148 -10.23 4.44 6.39
C LEU A 148 -10.13 3.78 7.77
N ILE A 149 -8.92 3.41 8.23
CA ILE A 149 -8.71 2.90 9.59
C ILE A 149 -9.01 3.99 10.61
N LEU A 150 -8.47 5.20 10.42
CA LEU A 150 -8.75 6.33 11.32
C LEU A 150 -10.24 6.65 11.38
N LEU A 151 -10.93 6.61 10.25
CA LEU A 151 -12.39 6.76 10.20
C LEU A 151 -13.10 5.65 10.98
N SER A 152 -12.70 4.38 10.79
CA SER A 152 -13.26 3.25 11.53
C SER A 152 -13.08 3.41 13.04
N LEU A 153 -11.88 3.77 13.50
CA LEU A 153 -11.58 4.02 14.91
C LEU A 153 -12.39 5.21 15.47
N LEU A 154 -12.54 6.28 14.69
CA LEU A 154 -13.36 7.42 15.08
C LEU A 154 -14.83 7.03 15.26
N LEU A 155 -15.38 6.24 14.34
CA LEU A 155 -16.76 5.74 14.43
C LEU A 155 -16.95 4.82 15.65
N GLN A 156 -15.99 3.94 15.93
CA GLN A 156 -15.99 3.12 17.15
C GLN A 156 -15.92 3.98 18.41
N ALA A 157 -15.07 5.00 18.45
CA ALA A 157 -14.97 5.92 19.57
C ALA A 157 -16.29 6.66 19.82
N LEU A 158 -16.95 7.12 18.76
CA LEU A 158 -18.29 7.73 18.85
C LEU A 158 -19.33 6.74 19.40
N ALA A 159 -19.27 5.47 18.98
CA ALA A 159 -20.15 4.43 19.51
C ALA A 159 -19.93 4.20 21.02
N PHE A 160 -18.68 4.18 21.48
CA PHE A 160 -18.36 4.10 22.91
C PHE A 160 -18.85 5.32 23.71
N VAL A 161 -18.81 6.52 23.13
CA VAL A 161 -19.35 7.74 23.76
C VAL A 161 -20.88 7.67 23.91
N ILE A 162 -21.57 6.97 23.00
CA ILE A 162 -23.04 6.79 23.06
C ILE A 162 -23.44 5.69 24.05
N LEU A 163 -22.53 4.77 24.38
CA LEU A 163 -22.79 3.61 25.21
C LEU A 163 -23.44 3.90 26.59
N PRO A 164 -23.09 4.98 27.32
CA PRO A 164 -23.77 5.33 28.57
C PRO A 164 -25.27 5.62 28.39
N PHE A 165 -25.67 6.22 27.27
CA PHE A 165 -27.07 6.51 26.97
C PHE A 165 -27.85 5.23 26.67
N HIS A 166 -27.23 4.27 25.97
CA HIS A 166 -27.77 2.92 25.76
C HIS A 166 -27.99 2.19 27.08
N ARG A 167 -27.02 2.25 28.00
CA ARG A 167 -27.14 1.65 29.34
C ARG A 167 -28.26 2.31 30.16
N ALA A 168 -28.42 3.62 30.04
CA ALA A 168 -29.48 4.39 30.70
C ALA A 168 -30.87 4.17 30.07
N GLY A 169 -30.97 3.53 28.91
CA GLY A 169 -32.23 3.19 28.24
C GLY A 169 -32.87 4.31 27.41
N TRP A 170 -32.07 5.26 26.93
CA TRP A 170 -32.52 6.40 26.10
C TRP A 170 -32.56 6.06 24.60
#